data_AF-A0A644SRR2-F1
#
_entry.id   AF-A0A644SRR2-F1
#
_cell.length_a   1.000
_cell.length_b   1.000
_cell.length_c   1.000
_cell.angle_alpha   90.00
_cell.angle_beta   90.00
_cell.angle_gamma   90.00
#
_symmetry.space_group_name_H-M   'P 1'
#
loop_
_entity.id
_entity.type
_entity.pdbx_description
1 polymer ?
#
loop_
_entity_poly.entity_id
_entity_poly.type
_entity_poly.pdbx_seq_one_letter_code
_entity_poly.pdbx_strand_id
1 'polypeptide(L)'
;MKISTPPARFAVFLIIAATLACLLPAAWPRPCNALAISKGLSFYANDLEYYYQHRRTETLPGILRTFDGQGVLKDSLKQIMLATFLAQVLRDDPSARQRLLPPQPGLSRDGRRTLAWMAHLAQLPDEEELLATLLQPEEKLLLQQIRHSPAPLVNWDIYSEKSVLQMYWAAFMASGSNEFLDVIIRAALHYAKLNSEGLRNNDSFSGSAAAAASLYDLAPRHPAVQTRLEQFLKNCSGPEAETLKTILRK
;
A
#
# COMPACT_ATOMS: atom_id res chain seq x y z
N MET A 1 61.23 -59.29 33.71
CA MET A 1 61.30 -57.99 34.42
C MET A 1 62.33 -57.09 33.75
N LYS A 2 61.88 -56.09 32.99
CA LYS A 2 62.45 -54.74 32.89
C LYS A 2 61.52 -53.92 32.00
N ILE A 3 60.95 -52.89 32.63
CA ILE A 3 60.09 -51.87 32.06
C ILE A 3 60.98 -50.88 31.31
N SER A 4 60.57 -50.45 30.11
CA SER A 4 61.03 -49.18 29.55
C SER A 4 59.98 -48.62 28.58
N THR A 5 59.42 -47.47 28.95
CA THR A 5 58.66 -46.51 28.15
C THR A 5 59.54 -45.24 27.98
N PRO A 6 59.14 -44.20 27.21
CA PRO A 6 58.89 -44.07 25.77
C PRO A 6 59.85 -43.00 25.15
N PRO A 7 59.60 -42.42 23.94
CA PRO A 7 58.81 -41.18 23.93
C PRO A 7 57.92 -40.95 22.68
N ALA A 8 56.64 -40.70 22.95
CA ALA A 8 55.96 -39.42 22.69
C ALA A 8 56.34 -38.58 21.44
N ARG A 9 56.39 -39.16 20.22
CA ARG A 9 56.47 -38.34 18.98
C ARG A 9 55.49 -38.68 17.87
N PHE A 10 54.71 -39.77 17.98
CA PHE A 10 53.73 -40.14 16.95
C PHE A 10 52.28 -39.80 17.28
N ALA A 11 51.98 -39.35 18.50
CA ALA A 11 50.62 -39.00 18.93
C ALA A 11 50.21 -37.54 18.60
N VAL A 12 51.14 -36.69 18.15
CA VAL A 12 50.84 -35.26 17.87
C VAL A 12 50.45 -35.01 16.40
N PHE A 13 50.91 -35.85 15.46
CA PHE A 13 50.61 -35.64 14.03
C PHE A 13 49.23 -36.15 13.59
N LEU A 14 48.57 -37.01 14.38
CA LEU A 14 47.23 -37.52 14.06
C LEU A 14 46.08 -36.64 14.58
N ILE A 15 46.37 -35.64 15.42
CA ILE A 15 45.37 -34.69 15.93
C ILE A 15 45.27 -33.43 15.05
N ILE A 16 46.29 -33.13 14.24
CA ILE A 16 46.30 -31.95 13.35
C ILE A 16 45.56 -32.23 12.03
N ALA A 17 45.49 -33.48 11.56
CA ALA A 17 44.74 -33.82 10.35
C ALA A 17 43.21 -33.98 10.56
N ALA A 18 42.76 -34.26 11.78
CA ALA A 18 41.34 -34.42 12.10
C ALA A 18 40.65 -33.11 12.54
N THR A 19 41.42 -32.05 12.81
CA THR A 19 40.89 -30.72 13.18
C THR A 19 40.75 -29.76 11.99
N LEU A 20 41.36 -30.06 10.84
CA LEU A 20 41.21 -29.24 9.62
C LEU A 20 39.99 -29.60 8.75
N ALA A 21 39.30 -30.71 9.04
CA ALA A 21 38.10 -31.14 8.30
C ALA A 21 36.77 -30.65 8.92
N CYS A 22 36.81 -30.03 10.11
CA CYS A 22 35.63 -29.50 10.79
C CYS A 22 35.51 -27.96 10.75
N LEU A 23 36.36 -27.29 9.96
CA LEU A 23 36.31 -25.84 9.74
C LEU A 23 35.90 -25.44 8.31
N LEU A 24 35.09 -26.28 7.65
CA LEU A 24 34.38 -25.90 6.42
C LEU A 24 32.85 -25.86 6.63
N PRO A 25 32.32 -24.87 7.35
CA PRO A 25 31.03 -24.31 6.99
C PRO A 25 31.25 -23.06 6.15
N ALA A 26 30.44 -22.89 5.10
CA ALA A 26 30.26 -21.66 4.33
C ALA A 26 31.20 -21.40 3.15
N ALA A 27 31.07 -22.22 2.10
CA ALA A 27 31.30 -21.75 0.73
C ALA A 27 30.21 -22.30 -0.21
N TRP A 28 28.95 -22.25 0.23
CA TRP A 28 27.86 -22.03 -0.72
C TRP A 28 27.57 -20.54 -0.67
N PRO A 29 27.49 -19.85 -1.82
CA PRO A 29 26.91 -18.52 -1.84
C PRO A 29 25.43 -18.71 -1.48
N ARG A 30 25.14 -18.70 -0.18
CA ARG A 30 23.81 -18.31 0.28
C ARG A 30 23.55 -16.99 -0.43
N PRO A 31 22.42 -16.80 -1.12
CA PRO A 31 22.06 -15.46 -1.51
C PRO A 31 22.17 -14.64 -0.22
N CYS A 32 23.06 -13.66 -0.23
CA CYS A 32 22.99 -12.61 0.75
C CYS A 32 21.58 -12.07 0.56
N ASN A 33 20.65 -12.50 1.41
CA ASN A 33 19.53 -11.67 1.76
C ASN A 33 20.23 -10.41 2.22
N ALA A 34 20.32 -9.44 1.31
CA ALA A 34 20.66 -8.08 1.65
C ALA A 34 19.92 -7.83 2.95
N LEU A 35 20.64 -7.45 3.99
CA LEU A 35 20.05 -7.03 5.26
C LEU A 35 19.03 -5.96 4.87
N ALA A 36 17.81 -6.41 4.65
CA ALA A 36 16.68 -5.57 4.36
C ALA A 36 16.45 -4.96 5.71
N ILE A 37 17.06 -3.78 5.91
CA ILE A 37 16.81 -2.93 7.05
C ILE A 37 15.28 -2.84 7.08
N SER A 38 14.67 -3.60 7.98
CA SER A 38 13.23 -3.72 8.09
C SER A 38 12.78 -2.39 8.65
N LYS A 39 12.54 -1.43 7.76
CA LYS A 39 11.97 -0.15 8.13
C LYS A 39 10.63 -0.44 8.80
N GLY A 40 10.39 0.20 9.94
CA GLY A 40 9.16 -0.02 10.71
C GLY A 40 7.92 0.37 9.90
N LEU A 41 6.74 -0.11 10.32
CA LEU A 41 5.47 0.17 9.62
C LEU A 41 5.20 1.66 9.45
N SER A 42 5.55 2.46 10.46
CA SER A 42 5.43 3.93 10.43
C SER A 42 6.23 4.57 9.30
N PHE A 43 7.42 4.03 8.99
CA PHE A 43 8.23 4.52 7.88
C PHE A 43 7.52 4.27 6.54
N TYR A 44 6.99 3.06 6.33
CA TYR A 44 6.28 2.74 5.10
C TYR A 44 4.94 3.46 4.95
N ALA A 45 4.23 3.71 6.05
CA ALA A 45 3.02 4.54 6.03
C ALA A 45 3.34 5.97 5.57
N ASN A 46 4.44 6.55 6.08
CA ASN A 46 4.90 7.86 5.65
C ASN A 46 5.36 7.87 4.18
N ASP A 47 6.06 6.82 3.73
CA ASP A 47 6.46 6.67 2.33
C ASP A 47 5.25 6.59 1.39
N LEU A 48 4.16 5.94 1.79
CA LEU A 48 2.92 5.89 1.02
C LEU A 48 2.24 7.26 0.99
N GLU A 49 2.11 7.93 2.13
CA GLU A 49 1.43 9.22 2.25
C GLU A 49 2.05 10.32 1.37
N TYR A 50 3.38 10.37 1.30
CA TYR A 50 4.11 11.35 0.49
C TYR A 50 4.66 10.77 -0.82
N TYR A 51 4.16 9.62 -1.27
CA TYR A 51 4.71 8.95 -2.46
C TYR A 51 4.66 9.82 -3.72
N TYR A 52 3.57 10.58 -3.92
CA TYR A 52 3.43 11.51 -5.04
C TYR A 52 4.55 12.56 -5.12
N GLN A 53 5.18 12.89 -4.00
CA GLN A 53 6.33 13.81 -3.95
C GLN A 53 7.64 13.09 -4.26
N HIS A 54 7.74 11.82 -3.87
CA HIS A 54 8.96 11.02 -3.93
C HIS A 54 8.65 9.61 -4.46
N ARG A 55 8.38 9.52 -5.77
CA ARG A 55 7.93 8.30 -6.49
C ARG A 55 8.99 7.18 -6.51
N ARG A 56 9.18 6.52 -5.37
CA ARG A 56 10.16 5.46 -5.15
C ARG A 56 9.57 4.09 -5.45
N THR A 57 9.47 3.73 -6.72
CA THR A 57 8.89 2.44 -7.17
C THR A 57 9.68 1.24 -6.63
N GLU A 58 10.96 1.41 -6.30
CA GLU A 58 11.82 0.39 -5.73
C GLU A 58 11.43 -0.04 -4.31
N THR A 59 10.69 0.79 -3.56
CA THR A 59 10.27 0.45 -2.18
C THR A 59 8.96 -0.35 -2.14
N LEU A 60 8.17 -0.34 -3.21
CA LEU A 60 6.83 -0.96 -3.26
C LEU A 60 6.82 -2.45 -2.89
N PRO A 61 7.77 -3.29 -3.34
CA PRO A 61 7.79 -4.70 -2.93
C PRO A 61 8.09 -4.86 -1.44
N GLY A 62 8.91 -3.96 -0.88
CA GLY A 62 9.20 -3.92 0.55
C GLY A 62 7.97 -3.53 1.36
N ILE A 63 7.23 -2.50 0.92
CA ILE A 63 5.96 -2.07 1.52
C ILE A 63 4.97 -3.24 1.54
N LEU A 64 4.71 -3.85 0.40
CA LEU A 64 3.76 -4.97 0.29
C LEU A 64 4.15 -6.11 1.24
N ARG A 65 5.41 -6.52 1.24
CA ARG A 65 5.91 -7.60 2.11
C ARG A 65 5.78 -7.25 3.60
N THR A 66 6.09 -6.01 3.98
CA THR A 66 6.01 -5.60 5.38
C THR A 66 4.56 -5.51 5.86
N PHE A 67 3.66 -4.96 5.06
CA PHE A 67 2.23 -4.90 5.39
C PHE A 67 1.63 -6.31 5.48
N ASP A 68 1.99 -7.19 4.56
CA ASP A 68 1.56 -8.59 4.55
C ASP A 68 2.10 -9.35 5.77
N GLY A 69 3.41 -9.30 6.00
CA GLY A 69 4.07 -10.01 7.09
C GLY A 69 3.68 -9.54 8.49
N GLN A 70 3.23 -8.29 8.64
CA GLN A 70 2.70 -7.75 9.89
C GLN A 70 1.19 -7.95 10.05
N GLY A 71 0.52 -8.60 9.08
CA GLY A 71 -0.91 -8.87 9.13
C GLY A 71 -1.80 -7.64 8.94
N VAL A 72 -1.24 -6.53 8.43
CA VAL A 72 -1.99 -5.30 8.13
C VAL A 72 -3.05 -5.56 7.06
N LEU A 73 -2.74 -6.42 6.09
CA LEU A 73 -3.61 -6.75 4.96
C LEU A 73 -4.76 -7.70 5.32
N LYS A 74 -4.84 -8.19 6.58
CA LYS A 74 -6.02 -8.91 7.08
C LYS A 74 -7.23 -7.99 7.23
N ASP A 75 -6.99 -6.70 7.40
CA ASP A 75 -8.00 -5.66 7.40
C ASP A 75 -8.35 -5.33 5.94
N SER A 76 -9.60 -5.58 5.56
CA SER A 76 -10.08 -5.40 4.18
C SER A 76 -9.99 -3.95 3.70
N LEU A 77 -10.15 -2.96 4.60
CA LEU A 77 -10.00 -1.56 4.25
C LEU A 77 -8.53 -1.24 3.94
N LYS A 78 -7.60 -1.70 4.77
CA LYS A 78 -6.17 -1.48 4.53
C LYS A 78 -5.68 -2.21 3.28
N GLN A 79 -6.21 -3.42 3.04
CA GLN A 79 -5.96 -4.18 1.82
C GLN A 79 -6.40 -3.41 0.57
N ILE A 80 -7.66 -2.96 0.51
CA ILE A 80 -8.17 -2.27 -0.69
C ILE A 80 -7.50 -0.91 -0.90
N MET A 81 -7.15 -0.20 0.19
CA MET A 81 -6.35 1.03 0.10
C MET A 81 -4.98 0.77 -0.53
N LEU A 82 -4.24 -0.24 -0.07
CA LEU A 82 -2.94 -0.58 -0.65
C LEU A 82 -3.08 -1.06 -2.10
N ALA A 83 -4.09 -1.88 -2.40
CA ALA A 83 -4.36 -2.32 -3.77
C ALA A 83 -4.64 -1.13 -4.70
N THR A 84 -5.45 -0.18 -4.26
CA THR A 84 -5.76 1.05 -5.01
C THR A 84 -4.53 1.92 -5.23
N PHE A 85 -3.72 2.10 -4.19
CA PHE A 85 -2.46 2.82 -4.28
C PHE A 85 -1.55 2.19 -5.34
N LEU A 86 -1.30 0.89 -5.23
CA LEU A 86 -0.43 0.17 -6.17
C LEU A 86 -1.00 0.19 -7.59
N ALA A 87 -2.32 0.06 -7.74
CA ALA A 87 -2.99 0.13 -9.03
C ALA A 87 -2.76 1.48 -9.71
N GLN A 88 -2.91 2.57 -8.96
CA GLN A 88 -2.67 3.91 -9.49
C GLN A 88 -1.21 4.12 -9.85
N VAL A 89 -0.26 3.60 -9.06
CA VAL A 89 1.16 3.64 -9.43
C VAL A 89 1.40 2.90 -10.75
N LEU A 90 0.79 1.73 -10.97
CA LEU A 90 0.93 0.99 -12.24
C LEU A 90 0.31 1.71 -13.44
N ARG A 91 -0.77 2.47 -13.23
CA ARG A 91 -1.39 3.26 -14.28
C ARG A 91 -0.51 4.45 -14.68
N ASP A 92 0.12 5.10 -13.70
CA ASP A 92 1.05 6.22 -13.93
C ASP A 92 2.41 5.75 -14.48
N ASP A 93 2.92 4.62 -14.00
CA ASP A 93 4.21 4.02 -14.39
C ASP A 93 4.06 2.49 -14.58
N PRO A 94 3.78 2.03 -15.82
CA PRO A 94 3.67 0.62 -16.13
C PRO A 94 4.95 -0.18 -15.86
N SER A 95 6.13 0.46 -15.79
CA SER A 95 7.40 -0.23 -15.53
C SER A 95 7.49 -0.77 -14.10
N ALA A 96 6.78 -0.16 -13.14
CA ALA A 96 6.70 -0.61 -11.76
C ALA A 96 6.10 -2.02 -11.62
N ARG A 97 5.37 -2.48 -12.65
CA ARG A 97 4.82 -3.84 -12.72
C ARG A 97 5.87 -4.91 -12.50
N GLN A 98 7.05 -4.77 -13.10
CA GLN A 98 8.13 -5.77 -13.01
C GLN A 98 8.68 -5.92 -11.58
N ARG A 99 8.40 -4.97 -10.69
CA ARG A 99 8.79 -5.02 -9.28
C ARG A 99 7.78 -5.80 -8.42
N LEU A 100 6.51 -5.78 -8.81
CA LEU A 100 5.40 -6.34 -8.04
C LEU A 100 4.94 -7.71 -8.57
N LEU A 101 5.08 -7.93 -9.87
CA LEU A 101 4.63 -9.13 -10.57
C LEU A 101 5.80 -9.79 -11.34
N PRO A 102 5.91 -11.14 -11.30
CA PRO A 102 5.08 -12.08 -10.55
C PRO A 102 5.23 -11.90 -9.02
N PRO A 103 4.24 -12.33 -8.22
CA PRO A 103 4.30 -12.20 -6.77
C PRO A 103 5.55 -12.85 -6.21
N GLN A 104 6.23 -12.17 -5.28
CA GLN A 104 7.41 -12.73 -4.63
C GLN A 104 7.06 -14.00 -3.84
N PRO A 105 7.97 -14.99 -3.78
CA PRO A 105 7.80 -16.16 -2.92
C PRO A 105 7.56 -15.75 -1.46
N GLY A 106 6.63 -16.43 -0.79
CA GLY A 106 6.31 -16.16 0.62
C GLY A 106 5.24 -15.10 0.87
N LEU A 107 4.70 -14.46 -0.18
CA LEU A 107 3.53 -13.59 -0.04
C LEU A 107 2.30 -14.41 0.42
N SER A 108 1.66 -13.97 1.50
CA SER A 108 0.50 -14.61 2.10
C SER A 108 -0.73 -14.53 1.20
N ARG A 109 -1.81 -15.20 1.62
CA ARG A 109 -3.12 -15.10 0.96
C ARG A 109 -3.58 -13.64 0.83
N ASP A 110 -3.44 -12.83 1.88
CA ASP A 110 -3.94 -11.45 1.88
C ASP A 110 -3.08 -10.52 1.01
N GLY A 111 -1.76 -10.73 0.97
CA GLY A 111 -0.89 -10.06 0.01
C GLY A 111 -1.24 -10.40 -1.44
N ARG A 112 -1.54 -11.67 -1.75
CA ARG A 112 -1.97 -12.08 -3.10
C ARG A 112 -3.32 -11.48 -3.50
N ARG A 113 -4.29 -11.46 -2.58
CA ARG A 113 -5.57 -10.77 -2.77
C ARG A 113 -5.39 -9.28 -3.02
N THR A 114 -4.43 -8.64 -2.35
CA THR A 114 -4.08 -7.24 -2.60
C THR A 114 -3.61 -7.05 -4.04
N LEU A 115 -2.74 -7.93 -4.54
CA LEU A 115 -2.30 -7.89 -5.95
C LEU A 115 -3.43 -8.20 -6.94
N ALA A 116 -4.40 -9.04 -6.57
CA ALA A 116 -5.56 -9.34 -7.40
C ALA A 116 -6.45 -8.10 -7.58
N TRP A 117 -6.78 -7.41 -6.49
CA TRP A 117 -7.47 -6.11 -6.54
C TRP A 117 -6.68 -5.05 -7.31
N MET A 118 -5.36 -5.00 -7.10
CA MET A 118 -4.47 -4.08 -7.81
C MET A 118 -4.53 -4.30 -9.33
N ALA A 119 -4.46 -5.56 -9.79
CA ALA A 119 -4.50 -5.90 -11.21
C ALA A 119 -5.81 -5.43 -11.86
N HIS A 120 -6.93 -5.67 -11.19
CA HIS A 120 -8.26 -5.23 -11.63
C HIS A 120 -8.38 -3.70 -11.68
N LEU A 121 -8.06 -3.01 -10.59
CA LEU A 121 -8.16 -1.55 -10.52
C LEU A 121 -7.20 -0.84 -11.50
N ALA A 122 -6.04 -1.45 -11.77
CA ALA A 122 -5.09 -0.95 -12.76
C ALA A 122 -5.55 -1.18 -14.21
N GLN A 123 -6.51 -2.10 -14.42
CA GLN A 123 -6.94 -2.61 -15.73
C GLN A 123 -5.78 -3.23 -16.51
N LEU A 124 -5.05 -4.15 -15.87
CA LEU A 124 -3.94 -4.83 -16.54
C LEU A 124 -4.47 -5.71 -17.70
N PRO A 125 -3.74 -5.76 -18.84
CA PRO A 125 -4.22 -6.47 -20.03
C PRO A 125 -4.33 -7.99 -19.82
N ASP A 126 -3.54 -8.55 -18.91
CA ASP A 126 -3.53 -9.96 -18.54
C ASP A 126 -4.21 -10.21 -17.17
N GLU A 127 -5.18 -9.37 -16.80
CA GLU A 127 -5.92 -9.49 -15.54
C GLU A 127 -6.45 -10.92 -15.31
N GLU A 128 -7.04 -11.55 -16.32
CA GLU A 128 -7.63 -12.88 -16.17
C GLU A 128 -6.59 -13.94 -15.74
N GLU A 129 -5.42 -13.93 -16.37
CA GLU A 129 -4.31 -14.85 -16.06
C GLU A 129 -3.73 -14.57 -14.65
N LEU A 130 -3.62 -13.28 -14.30
CA LEU A 130 -3.16 -12.85 -12.98
C LEU A 130 -4.12 -13.29 -11.88
N LEU A 131 -5.43 -13.07 -12.06
CA LEU A 131 -6.44 -13.49 -11.09
C LEU A 131 -6.45 -15.00 -10.89
N ALA A 132 -6.30 -15.77 -11.98
CA ALA A 132 -6.19 -17.23 -11.92
C ALA A 132 -4.95 -17.73 -11.14
N THR A 133 -3.87 -16.95 -11.14
CA THR A 133 -2.61 -17.29 -10.45
C THR A 133 -2.58 -16.78 -9.00
N LEU A 134 -3.21 -15.63 -8.74
CA LEU A 134 -3.18 -14.95 -7.45
C LEU A 134 -4.22 -15.49 -6.47
N LEU A 135 -5.40 -15.87 -6.95
CA LEU A 135 -6.51 -16.32 -6.12
C LEU A 135 -6.58 -17.86 -6.05
N GLN A 136 -6.98 -18.37 -4.89
CA GLN A 136 -7.21 -19.80 -4.70
C GLN A 136 -8.59 -20.23 -5.22
N PRO A 137 -8.78 -21.51 -5.62
CA PRO A 137 -10.06 -22.00 -6.15
C PRO A 137 -11.27 -21.81 -5.23
N GLU A 138 -11.06 -21.74 -3.92
CA GLU A 138 -12.10 -21.53 -2.91
C GLU A 138 -12.57 -20.06 -2.85
N GLU A 139 -11.86 -19.14 -3.50
CA GLU A 139 -12.09 -17.69 -3.44
C GLU A 139 -13.03 -17.19 -4.52
N LYS A 140 -13.97 -18.03 -4.96
CA LYS A 140 -14.91 -17.72 -6.06
C LYS A 140 -15.73 -16.47 -5.80
N LEU A 141 -16.16 -16.25 -4.56
CA LEU A 141 -16.91 -15.05 -4.17
C LEU A 141 -16.07 -13.78 -4.31
N LEU A 142 -14.79 -13.83 -3.90
CA LEU A 142 -13.87 -12.69 -4.06
C LEU A 142 -13.59 -12.42 -5.54
N LEU A 143 -13.36 -13.46 -6.33
CA LEU A 143 -13.18 -13.33 -7.78
C LEU A 143 -14.41 -12.69 -8.44
N GLN A 144 -15.62 -13.12 -8.06
CA GLN A 144 -16.86 -12.50 -8.53
C GLN A 144 -16.95 -11.05 -8.09
N GLN A 145 -16.62 -10.73 -6.83
CA GLN A 145 -16.63 -9.36 -6.33
C GLN A 145 -15.69 -8.47 -7.15
N ILE A 146 -14.44 -8.89 -7.35
CA ILE A 146 -13.45 -8.16 -8.15
C ILE A 146 -14.00 -7.91 -9.56
N ARG A 147 -14.53 -8.93 -10.24
CA ARG A 147 -15.01 -8.80 -11.63
C ARG A 147 -16.23 -7.88 -11.79
N HIS A 148 -17.06 -7.74 -10.76
CA HIS A 148 -18.25 -6.88 -10.81
C HIS A 148 -18.01 -5.50 -10.21
N SER A 149 -16.84 -5.28 -9.62
CA SER A 149 -16.45 -3.97 -9.14
C SER A 149 -16.11 -3.02 -10.29
N PRO A 150 -16.38 -1.71 -10.14
CA PRO A 150 -15.93 -0.74 -11.13
C PRO A 150 -14.39 -0.69 -11.23
N ALA A 151 -13.88 -0.53 -12.45
CA ALA A 151 -12.46 -0.20 -12.68
C ALA A 151 -12.35 0.72 -13.91
N PRO A 152 -11.43 1.72 -13.90
CA PRO A 152 -10.53 2.08 -12.80
C PRO A 152 -11.28 2.85 -11.68
N LEU A 153 -10.57 3.27 -10.64
CA LEU A 153 -11.15 3.90 -9.45
C LEU A 153 -12.15 5.04 -9.77
N VAL A 154 -11.87 5.85 -10.79
CA VAL A 154 -12.73 6.99 -11.19
C VAL A 154 -14.16 6.60 -11.57
N ASN A 155 -14.42 5.32 -11.84
CA ASN A 155 -15.75 4.79 -12.10
C ASN A 155 -16.53 4.45 -10.81
N TRP A 156 -15.92 4.58 -9.64
CA TRP A 156 -16.58 4.40 -8.35
C TRP A 156 -17.26 5.69 -7.89
N ASP A 157 -18.50 5.55 -7.43
CA ASP A 157 -19.16 6.61 -6.66
C ASP A 157 -18.53 6.70 -5.27
N ILE A 158 -18.02 7.89 -4.90
CA ILE A 158 -17.40 8.14 -3.60
C ILE A 158 -18.36 7.88 -2.42
N TYR A 159 -19.67 7.85 -2.68
CA TYR A 159 -20.70 7.59 -1.68
C TYR A 159 -21.14 6.12 -1.61
N SER A 160 -20.74 5.25 -2.54
CA SER A 160 -21.27 3.89 -2.63
C SER A 160 -20.86 3.02 -1.43
N GLU A 161 -19.62 3.16 -0.97
CA GLU A 161 -19.09 2.42 0.18
C GLU A 161 -18.18 3.29 1.03
N LYS A 162 -18.09 2.96 2.31
CA LYS A 162 -17.25 3.70 3.28
C LYS A 162 -15.78 3.70 2.89
N SER A 163 -15.31 2.66 2.20
CA SER A 163 -13.93 2.43 1.73
C SER A 163 -13.51 3.33 0.56
N VAL A 164 -14.47 3.79 -0.25
CA VAL A 164 -14.17 4.46 -1.52
C VAL A 164 -13.46 5.79 -1.29
N LEU A 165 -13.85 6.54 -0.24
CA LEU A 165 -13.13 7.76 0.15
C LEU A 165 -11.64 7.48 0.42
N GLN A 166 -11.31 6.40 1.12
CA GLN A 166 -9.91 6.06 1.40
C GLN A 166 -9.20 5.55 0.14
N MET A 167 -9.91 4.92 -0.78
CA MET A 167 -9.37 4.57 -2.10
C MET A 167 -9.00 5.83 -2.90
N TYR A 168 -9.85 6.86 -2.91
CA TYR A 168 -9.54 8.16 -3.54
C TYR A 168 -8.31 8.82 -2.91
N TRP A 169 -8.18 8.78 -1.58
CA TRP A 169 -6.96 9.25 -0.91
C TRP A 169 -5.73 8.43 -1.28
N ALA A 170 -5.83 7.10 -1.33
CA ALA A 170 -4.74 6.22 -1.73
C ALA A 170 -4.27 6.50 -3.17
N ALA A 171 -5.21 6.72 -4.10
CA ALA A 171 -4.90 7.09 -5.48
C ALA A 171 -4.28 8.49 -5.60
N PHE A 172 -4.74 9.46 -4.80
CA PHE A 172 -4.09 10.77 -4.69
C PHE A 172 -2.65 10.64 -4.16
N MET A 173 -2.44 9.89 -3.08
CA MET A 173 -1.11 9.69 -2.50
C MET A 173 -0.15 8.99 -3.47
N ALA A 174 -0.66 8.11 -4.33
CA ALA A 174 0.11 7.43 -5.37
C ALA A 174 0.50 8.36 -6.55
N SER A 175 -0.39 9.25 -6.99
CA SER A 175 -0.22 10.01 -8.23
C SER A 175 0.07 11.49 -8.04
N GLY A 176 -0.51 12.10 -7.00
CA GLY A 176 -0.63 13.55 -6.83
C GLY A 176 -1.69 14.18 -7.72
N SER A 177 -2.54 13.38 -8.38
CA SER A 177 -3.51 13.86 -9.35
C SER A 177 -4.66 14.62 -8.70
N ASN A 178 -4.95 15.81 -9.23
CA ASN A 178 -6.12 16.59 -8.84
C ASN A 178 -7.44 15.90 -9.21
N GLU A 179 -7.45 14.94 -10.12
CA GLU A 179 -8.66 14.19 -10.48
C GLU A 179 -9.30 13.53 -9.25
N PHE A 180 -8.50 12.89 -8.40
CA PHE A 180 -8.97 12.25 -7.17
C PHE A 180 -9.28 13.27 -6.08
N LEU A 181 -8.39 14.25 -5.90
CA LEU A 181 -8.55 15.28 -4.88
C LEU A 181 -9.81 16.13 -5.12
N ASP A 182 -10.13 16.43 -6.38
CA ASP A 182 -11.33 17.18 -6.74
C ASP A 182 -12.61 16.43 -6.39
N VAL A 183 -12.64 15.10 -6.50
CA VAL A 183 -13.80 14.30 -6.07
C VAL A 183 -13.99 14.42 -4.56
N ILE A 184 -12.91 14.34 -3.77
CA ILE A 184 -12.95 14.48 -2.31
C ILE A 184 -13.40 15.90 -1.93
N ILE A 185 -12.87 16.94 -2.57
CA ILE A 185 -13.27 18.33 -2.31
C ILE A 185 -14.75 18.54 -2.65
N ARG A 186 -15.22 18.07 -3.81
CA ARG A 186 -16.64 18.14 -4.17
C ARG A 186 -17.53 17.42 -3.15
N ALA A 187 -17.10 16.28 -2.62
CA ALA A 187 -17.83 15.60 -1.56
C ALA A 187 -17.90 16.41 -0.25
N ALA A 188 -16.83 17.11 0.12
CA ALA A 188 -16.85 18.03 1.26
C ALA A 188 -17.75 19.26 1.04
N LEU A 189 -17.82 19.77 -0.19
CA LEU A 189 -18.76 20.85 -0.54
C LEU A 189 -20.22 20.38 -0.52
N HIS A 190 -20.46 19.14 -0.92
CA HIS A 190 -21.78 18.53 -0.78
C HIS A 190 -22.22 18.43 0.69
N TYR A 191 -21.28 18.10 1.60
CA TYR A 191 -21.53 18.18 3.04
C TYR A 191 -21.94 19.58 3.48
N ALA A 192 -21.27 20.62 2.99
CA ALA A 192 -21.60 22.00 3.33
C ALA A 192 -23.07 22.34 3.01
N LYS A 193 -23.54 21.91 1.82
CA LYS A 193 -24.94 22.09 1.39
C LYS A 193 -25.90 21.33 2.31
N LEU A 194 -25.71 20.03 2.44
CA LEU A 194 -26.59 19.18 3.25
C LEU A 194 -26.66 19.65 4.70
N ASN A 195 -25.55 20.07 5.28
CA ASN A 195 -25.51 20.56 6.65
C ASN A 195 -26.22 21.91 6.79
N SER A 196 -26.08 22.81 5.82
CA SER A 196 -26.78 24.10 5.83
C SER A 196 -28.31 23.96 5.65
N GLU A 197 -28.74 22.93 4.92
CA GLU A 197 -30.15 22.62 4.68
C GLU A 197 -30.75 21.73 5.79
N GLY A 198 -29.96 21.30 6.78
CA GLY A 198 -30.42 20.41 7.84
C GLY A 198 -30.69 18.97 7.41
N LEU A 199 -30.21 18.55 6.23
CA LEU A 199 -30.45 17.25 5.60
C LEU A 199 -29.52 16.14 6.13
N ARG A 200 -29.47 15.98 7.45
CA ARG A 200 -28.58 14.99 8.12
C ARG A 200 -28.96 13.54 7.86
N ASN A 201 -30.21 13.29 7.48
CA ASN A 201 -30.73 11.95 7.18
C ASN A 201 -30.47 11.52 5.72
N ASN A 202 -29.83 12.36 4.90
CA ASN A 202 -29.48 11.98 3.53
C ASN A 202 -28.39 10.89 3.54
N ASP A 203 -28.54 9.86 2.70
CA ASP A 203 -27.61 8.72 2.65
C ASP A 203 -26.15 9.13 2.38
N SER A 204 -25.95 10.20 1.59
CA SER A 204 -24.61 10.73 1.28
C SER A 204 -24.02 11.63 2.36
N PHE A 205 -24.78 11.98 3.41
CA PHE A 205 -24.34 12.91 4.46
C PHE A 205 -23.10 12.41 5.18
N SER A 206 -23.09 11.13 5.59
CA SER A 206 -21.97 10.55 6.35
C SER A 206 -20.68 10.50 5.52
N GLY A 207 -20.77 10.10 4.24
CA GLY A 207 -19.62 10.06 3.33
C GLY A 207 -19.08 11.47 3.05
N SER A 208 -19.96 12.43 2.82
CA SER A 208 -19.60 13.83 2.60
C SER A 208 -18.93 14.46 3.83
N ALA A 209 -19.45 14.17 5.03
CA ALA A 209 -18.87 14.63 6.29
C ALA A 209 -17.47 14.02 6.53
N ALA A 210 -17.29 12.74 6.20
CA ALA A 210 -15.99 12.09 6.27
C ALA A 210 -14.97 12.72 5.30
N ALA A 211 -15.41 13.11 4.09
CA ALA A 211 -14.55 13.83 3.14
C ALA A 211 -14.10 15.17 3.72
N ALA A 212 -15.02 15.98 4.25
CA ALA A 212 -14.69 17.25 4.90
C ALA A 212 -13.73 17.09 6.08
N ALA A 213 -13.97 16.11 6.95
CA ALA A 213 -13.11 15.80 8.09
C ALA A 213 -11.70 15.35 7.65
N SER A 214 -11.61 14.51 6.60
CA SER A 214 -10.32 14.05 6.08
C SER A 214 -9.49 15.20 5.48
N LEU A 215 -10.15 16.16 4.81
CA LEU A 215 -9.47 17.36 4.29
C LEU A 215 -8.99 18.26 5.43
N TYR A 216 -9.76 18.43 6.50
CA TYR A 216 -9.36 19.20 7.67
C TYR A 216 -8.07 18.63 8.32
N ASP A 217 -7.92 17.31 8.32
CA ASP A 217 -6.74 16.63 8.83
C ASP A 217 -5.52 16.67 7.88
N LEU A 218 -5.76 16.54 6.57
CA LEU A 218 -4.69 16.40 5.57
C LEU A 218 -4.19 17.75 5.01
N ALA A 219 -5.05 18.76 4.90
CA ALA A 219 -4.66 20.06 4.34
C ALA A 219 -3.44 20.71 5.01
N PRO A 220 -3.27 20.69 6.35
CA PRO A 220 -2.14 21.32 7.02
C PRO A 220 -0.77 20.69 6.72
N ARG A 221 -0.74 19.43 6.30
CA ARG A 221 0.49 18.65 6.08
C ARG A 221 0.76 18.34 4.60
N HIS A 222 -0.21 18.57 3.71
CA HIS A 222 -0.07 18.41 2.27
C HIS A 222 -0.20 19.75 1.52
N PRO A 223 0.91 20.38 1.10
CA PRO A 223 0.87 21.65 0.34
C PRO A 223 0.04 21.59 -0.95
N ALA A 224 0.03 20.45 -1.63
CA ALA A 224 -0.79 20.23 -2.83
C ALA A 224 -2.29 20.29 -2.50
N VAL A 225 -2.70 19.71 -1.36
CA VAL A 225 -4.10 19.75 -0.90
C VAL A 225 -4.50 21.18 -0.54
N GLN A 226 -3.66 21.88 0.22
CA GLN A 226 -3.89 23.28 0.58
C GLN A 226 -4.04 24.16 -0.66
N THR A 227 -3.12 24.05 -1.61
CA THR A 227 -3.14 24.82 -2.86
C THR A 227 -4.43 24.56 -3.64
N ARG A 228 -4.87 23.31 -3.73
CA ARG A 228 -6.08 22.97 -4.47
C ARG A 228 -7.35 23.47 -3.76
N LEU A 229 -7.42 23.37 -2.44
CA LEU A 229 -8.52 23.92 -1.65
C LEU A 229 -8.65 25.43 -1.80
N GLU A 230 -7.52 26.17 -1.83
CA GLU A 230 -7.52 27.61 -2.08
C GLU A 230 -8.04 27.95 -3.48
N GLN A 231 -7.77 27.12 -4.49
CA GLN A 231 -8.32 27.30 -5.83
C GLN A 231 -9.84 27.09 -5.85
N PHE A 232 -10.36 26.08 -5.15
CA PHE A 232 -11.81 25.89 -5.00
C PHE A 232 -12.45 27.06 -4.25
N LEU A 233 -11.83 27.53 -3.16
CA LEU A 233 -12.34 28.61 -2.34
C LEU A 233 -12.58 29.90 -3.15
N LYS A 234 -11.71 30.22 -4.12
CA LYS A 234 -11.88 31.40 -4.99
C LYS A 234 -13.20 31.41 -5.77
N ASN A 235 -13.76 30.23 -6.03
CA ASN A 235 -14.98 30.05 -6.83
C ASN A 235 -16.21 29.65 -5.97
N CYS A 236 -16.04 29.50 -4.65
CA CYS A 236 -17.10 29.12 -3.74
C CYS A 236 -17.68 30.35 -3.04
N SER A 237 -18.94 30.25 -2.61
CA SER A 237 -19.60 31.26 -1.77
C SER A 237 -20.53 30.60 -0.74
N GLY A 238 -21.00 31.37 0.25
CA GLY A 238 -21.93 30.86 1.25
C GLY A 238 -21.39 29.67 2.06
N PRO A 239 -22.22 28.65 2.36
CA PRO A 239 -21.82 27.52 3.20
C PRO A 239 -20.58 26.74 2.70
N GLU A 240 -20.42 26.65 1.38
CA GLU A 240 -19.26 26.01 0.74
C GLU A 240 -17.96 26.74 1.09
N ALA A 241 -17.95 28.07 0.93
CA ALA A 241 -16.78 28.89 1.24
C ALA A 241 -16.41 28.83 2.72
N GLU A 242 -17.40 28.90 3.62
CA GLU A 242 -17.17 28.81 5.07
C GLU A 242 -16.62 27.45 5.49
N THR A 243 -17.08 26.36 4.86
CA THR A 243 -16.55 25.01 5.09
C THR A 243 -15.10 24.91 4.64
N LEU A 244 -14.76 25.44 3.45
CA LEU A 244 -13.38 25.42 2.95
C LEU A 244 -12.45 26.31 3.80
N LYS A 245 -12.90 27.48 4.27
CA LYS A 245 -12.15 28.32 5.22
C LYS A 245 -11.86 27.58 6.51
N THR A 246 -12.86 26.89 7.06
CA THR A 246 -12.70 26.05 8.26
C THR A 246 -11.64 24.96 8.05
N ILE A 247 -11.70 24.24 6.92
CA ILE A 247 -10.70 23.23 6.52
C ILE A 247 -9.29 23.84 6.41
N LEU A 248 -9.19 25.03 5.81
CA LEU A 248 -7.94 25.76 5.64
C LEU A 248 -7.46 26.47 6.91
N ARG A 249 -8.26 26.46 7.99
CA ARG A 249 -8.01 27.19 9.25
C ARG A 249 -7.83 28.71 9.02
N LYS A 250 -8.71 29.29 8.19
CA LYS A 250 -8.75 30.72 7.84
C LYS A 250 -10.04 31.37 8.31
#